data_AF-A0A1C5LFH8-F1
#
_entry.id   AF-A0A1C5LFH8-F1
#
_cell.length_a   1.000
_cell.length_b   1.000
_cell.length_c   1.000
_cell.angle_alpha   90.00
_cell.angle_beta   90.00
_cell.angle_gamma   90.00
#
_symmetry.space_group_name_H-M   'P 1'
#
loop_
_entity.id
_entity.type
_entity.pdbx_description
1 polymer ?
#
loop_
_entity_poly.entity_id
_entity_poly.type
_entity_poly.pdbx_seq_one_letter_code
_entity_poly.pdbx_strand_id
1 'polypeptide(L)'
;MVGLLSGLFNVTVCVVFPIAIFLIILTRSKNAKTELKVFLVGVCTYLVAQILFRQPFLALLQSIDSYRILITTNRVAHIAILAVTAAIAEEIGRYIAFRFFVKGQSAQNTPLYFGLGHGGIEALSVGVNSVILLVCSPYTLINMGSDVALAGIERISTLLAQIAFSYIVFCSYQKKTYRYLILAICLHSMYDFPLVLLDYSVSPFIFEIGLFLFSAILLLFTLKGVRGIHSNEKNN
;
A
#
# COMPACT_ATOMS: atom_id res chain seq x y z
N MET A 1 30.10 -4.86 0.54
CA MET A 1 29.46 -6.09 0.01
C MET A 1 28.02 -6.25 0.50
N VAL A 2 27.76 -6.11 1.81
CA VAL A 2 26.40 -6.23 2.39
C VAL A 2 25.38 -5.32 1.71
N GLY A 3 25.67 -4.01 1.55
CA GLY A 3 24.72 -3.08 0.90
C GLY A 3 24.31 -3.45 -0.54
N LEU A 4 25.24 -4.01 -1.34
CA LEU A 4 24.92 -4.48 -2.70
C LEU A 4 23.97 -5.69 -2.68
N LEU A 5 24.22 -6.64 -1.76
CA LEU A 5 23.35 -7.80 -1.57
C LEU A 5 21.95 -7.38 -1.07
N SER A 6 21.91 -6.42 -0.14
CA SER A 6 20.68 -5.83 0.37
C SER A 6 19.88 -5.10 -0.73
N GLY A 7 20.56 -4.40 -1.65
CA GLY A 7 19.93 -3.82 -2.83
C GLY A 7 19.34 -4.86 -3.79
N LEU A 8 20.09 -5.92 -4.11
CA LEU A 8 19.58 -7.03 -4.94
C LEU A 8 18.37 -7.71 -4.30
N PHE A 9 18.42 -7.93 -2.99
CA PHE A 9 17.28 -8.45 -2.22
C PHE A 9 16.07 -7.52 -2.33
N ASN A 10 16.25 -6.22 -2.09
CA ASN A 10 15.19 -5.22 -2.19
C ASN A 10 14.56 -5.21 -3.59
N VAL A 11 15.36 -5.21 -4.66
CA VAL A 11 14.84 -5.29 -6.04
C VAL A 11 14.03 -6.58 -6.26
N THR A 12 14.50 -7.71 -5.72
CA THR A 12 13.77 -8.98 -5.83
C THR A 12 12.40 -8.91 -5.14
N VAL A 13 12.35 -8.37 -3.93
CA VAL A 13 11.13 -8.26 -3.14
C VAL A 13 10.16 -7.22 -3.70
N CYS A 14 10.66 -6.10 -4.22
CA CYS A 14 9.85 -4.97 -4.66
C CYS A 14 9.39 -5.09 -6.13
N VAL A 15 10.15 -5.80 -6.97
CA VAL A 15 9.89 -5.92 -8.41
C VAL A 15 9.46 -7.33 -8.76
N VAL A 16 10.32 -8.32 -8.48
CA VAL A 16 10.13 -9.69 -8.96
C VAL A 16 8.97 -10.37 -8.24
N PHE A 17 8.88 -10.22 -6.92
CA PHE A 17 7.89 -10.91 -6.10
C PHE A 17 6.43 -10.48 -6.40
N PRO A 18 6.06 -9.19 -6.49
CA PRO A 18 4.69 -8.79 -6.82
C PRO A 18 4.28 -9.26 -8.22
N ILE A 19 5.18 -9.17 -9.21
CA ILE A 19 4.93 -9.63 -10.58
C ILE A 19 4.75 -11.14 -10.61
N ALA A 20 5.63 -11.90 -9.95
CA ALA A 20 5.57 -13.36 -9.91
C ALA A 20 4.28 -13.85 -9.25
N ILE A 21 3.89 -13.28 -8.10
CA ILE A 21 2.63 -13.62 -7.43
C ILE A 21 1.44 -13.31 -8.32
N PHE A 22 1.41 -12.14 -8.94
CA PHE A 22 0.33 -11.77 -9.84
C PHE A 22 0.19 -12.76 -11.00
N LEU A 23 1.29 -13.11 -11.68
CA LEU A 23 1.27 -14.07 -12.79
C LEU A 23 0.85 -15.48 -12.35
N ILE A 24 1.35 -15.96 -11.20
CA ILE A 24 0.97 -17.28 -10.66
C ILE A 24 -0.53 -17.34 -10.33
N ILE A 25 -1.10 -16.28 -9.75
CA ILE A 25 -2.53 -16.24 -9.42
C ILE A 25 -3.36 -16.06 -10.70
N LEU A 26 -2.90 -15.24 -11.65
CA LEU A 26 -3.59 -14.98 -12.91
C LEU A 26 -3.67 -16.22 -13.81
N THR A 27 -2.60 -17.03 -13.90
CA THR A 27 -2.60 -18.28 -14.68
C THR A 27 -3.57 -19.33 -14.14
N ARG A 28 -3.95 -19.23 -12.86
CA ARG A 28 -4.95 -20.10 -12.22
C ARG A 28 -6.37 -19.51 -12.25
N SER A 29 -6.53 -18.31 -12.82
CA SER A 29 -7.82 -17.63 -12.86
C SER A 29 -8.71 -18.19 -13.97
N LYS A 30 -9.99 -18.44 -13.62
CA LYS A 30 -11.02 -18.79 -14.60
C LYS A 30 -11.40 -17.62 -15.52
N ASN A 31 -11.13 -16.37 -15.10
CA ASN A 31 -11.52 -15.14 -15.80
C ASN A 31 -10.35 -14.16 -15.92
N ALA A 32 -9.20 -14.62 -16.42
CA ALA A 32 -7.94 -13.85 -16.45
C ALA A 32 -8.07 -12.43 -17.05
N LYS A 33 -8.85 -12.23 -18.12
CA LYS A 33 -9.05 -10.89 -18.73
C LYS A 33 -9.68 -9.89 -17.75
N THR A 34 -10.70 -10.34 -17.01
CA THR A 34 -11.40 -9.50 -16.04
C THR A 34 -10.49 -9.18 -14.86
N GLU A 35 -9.78 -10.17 -14.33
CA GLU A 35 -8.89 -9.98 -13.19
C GLU A 35 -7.67 -9.11 -13.54
N LEU A 36 -7.13 -9.25 -14.75
CA LEU A 36 -6.08 -8.35 -15.28
C LEU A 36 -6.60 -6.92 -15.35
N LYS A 37 -7.84 -6.71 -15.83
CA LYS A 37 -8.45 -5.36 -15.84
C LYS A 37 -8.54 -4.79 -14.42
N VAL A 38 -8.98 -5.58 -13.43
CA VAL A 38 -9.06 -5.13 -12.03
C VAL A 38 -7.69 -4.76 -11.47
N PHE A 39 -6.70 -5.60 -11.73
CA PHE A 39 -5.31 -5.33 -11.34
C PHE A 39 -4.80 -4.00 -11.92
N LEU A 40 -4.99 -3.78 -13.23
CA LEU A 40 -4.59 -2.54 -13.89
C LEU A 40 -5.35 -1.32 -13.35
N VAL A 41 -6.64 -1.46 -13.02
CA VAL A 41 -7.39 -0.39 -12.35
C VAL A 41 -6.79 -0.09 -10.98
N GLY A 42 -6.35 -1.10 -10.21
CA GLY A 42 -5.65 -0.92 -8.94
C GLY A 42 -4.35 -0.11 -9.10
N VAL A 43 -3.53 -0.48 -10.09
CA VAL A 43 -2.30 0.25 -10.47
C VAL A 43 -2.61 1.71 -10.81
N CYS A 44 -3.56 1.96 -11.72
CA CYS A 44 -3.94 3.30 -12.12
C CYS A 44 -4.47 4.12 -10.95
N THR A 45 -5.22 3.49 -10.04
CA THR A 45 -5.77 4.17 -8.86
C THR A 45 -4.66 4.72 -7.97
N TYR A 46 -3.62 3.92 -7.70
CA TYR A 46 -2.47 4.39 -6.92
C TYR A 46 -1.77 5.56 -7.60
N LEU A 47 -1.44 5.43 -8.90
CA LEU A 47 -0.73 6.48 -9.63
C LEU A 47 -1.52 7.79 -9.68
N VAL A 48 -2.83 7.73 -9.91
CA VAL A 48 -3.69 8.92 -9.92
C VAL A 48 -3.80 9.53 -8.51
N ALA A 49 -4.09 8.72 -7.48
CA ALA A 49 -4.21 9.21 -6.11
C ALA A 49 -2.89 9.81 -5.60
N GLN A 50 -1.77 9.15 -5.88
CA GLN A 50 -0.48 9.52 -5.34
C GLN A 50 0.18 10.63 -6.14
N ILE A 51 0.39 10.43 -7.44
CA ILE A 51 1.19 11.33 -8.28
C ILE A 51 0.36 12.51 -8.75
N LEU A 52 -0.88 12.28 -9.19
CA LEU A 52 -1.70 13.36 -9.78
C LEU A 52 -2.48 14.17 -8.75
N PHE A 53 -2.82 13.58 -7.60
CA PHE A 53 -3.60 14.27 -6.57
C PHE A 53 -2.75 14.63 -5.35
N ARG A 54 -2.16 13.65 -4.65
CA ARG A 54 -1.49 13.89 -3.38
C ARG A 54 -0.24 14.77 -3.52
N GLN A 55 0.63 14.50 -4.51
CA GLN A 55 1.86 15.31 -4.66
C GLN A 55 1.57 16.80 -4.97
N PRO A 56 0.68 17.15 -5.92
CA PRO A 56 0.30 18.55 -6.12
C PRO A 56 -0.34 19.17 -4.88
N PHE A 57 -1.18 18.43 -4.16
CA PHE A 57 -1.78 18.90 -2.91
C PHE A 57 -0.73 19.22 -1.84
N LEU A 58 0.26 18.33 -1.63
CA LEU A 58 1.36 18.57 -0.70
C LEU A 58 2.26 19.73 -1.14
N ALA A 59 2.49 19.91 -2.44
CA ALA A 59 3.24 21.04 -2.97
C ALA A 59 2.53 22.37 -2.70
N LEU A 60 1.19 22.41 -2.87
CA LEU A 60 0.38 23.56 -2.50
C LEU A 60 0.45 23.84 -0.99
N LEU A 61 0.38 22.83 -0.13
CA LEU A 61 0.56 23.02 1.32
C LEU A 61 1.96 23.58 1.65
N GLN A 62 3.01 23.06 1.02
CA GLN A 62 4.40 23.53 1.22
C GLN A 62 4.62 25.00 0.81
N SER A 63 3.80 25.53 -0.10
CA SER A 63 3.82 26.95 -0.47
C SER A 63 3.30 27.89 0.63
N ILE A 64 2.61 27.37 1.65
CA ILE A 64 2.06 28.14 2.76
C ILE A 64 3.09 28.23 3.88
N ASP A 65 3.50 29.44 4.26
CA ASP A 65 4.54 29.66 5.27
C ASP A 65 4.22 29.02 6.62
N SER A 66 2.99 29.17 7.11
CA SER A 66 2.55 28.55 8.38
C SER A 66 2.66 27.02 8.36
N TYR A 67 2.34 26.40 7.22
CA TYR A 67 2.49 24.96 7.06
C TYR A 67 3.96 24.56 7.04
N ARG A 68 4.80 25.26 6.28
CA ARG A 68 6.25 25.01 6.21
C ARG A 68 6.92 25.13 7.57
N ILE A 69 6.57 26.15 8.36
CA ILE A 69 7.06 26.32 9.73
C ILE A 69 6.58 25.16 10.61
N LEU A 70 5.30 24.77 10.53
CA LEU A 70 4.77 23.65 11.30
C LEU A 70 5.52 22.34 11.04
N ILE A 71 5.70 21.95 9.77
CA ILE A 71 6.31 20.65 9.44
C ILE A 71 7.82 20.60 9.69
N THR A 72 8.50 21.76 9.75
CA THR A 72 9.93 21.85 10.08
C THR A 72 10.20 21.93 11.58
N THR A 73 9.24 22.43 12.36
CA THR A 73 9.36 22.54 13.83
C THR A 73 8.73 21.38 14.58
N ASN A 74 7.72 20.72 14.00
CA ASN A 74 6.99 19.64 14.64
C ASN A 74 6.97 18.39 13.73
N ARG A 75 7.88 17.47 14.02
CA ARG A 75 8.04 16.21 13.28
C ARG A 75 6.82 15.30 13.36
N VAL A 76 6.17 15.23 14.53
CA VAL A 76 4.94 14.45 14.74
C VAL A 76 3.82 14.97 13.86
N ALA A 77 3.64 16.30 13.80
CA ALA A 77 2.64 16.92 12.95
C ALA A 77 2.91 16.65 11.47
N HIS A 78 4.18 16.71 11.04
CA HIS A 78 4.55 16.40 9.66
C HIS A 78 4.17 14.96 9.28
N ILE A 79 4.55 13.97 10.09
CA ILE A 79 4.24 12.56 9.80
C ILE A 79 2.73 12.30 9.88
N ALA A 80 2.01 12.89 10.83
CA ALA A 80 0.56 12.80 10.91
C ALA A 80 -0.12 13.32 9.63
N ILE A 81 0.33 14.46 9.11
CA ILE A 81 -0.22 15.02 7.87
C ILE A 81 0.09 14.12 6.68
N LEU A 82 1.31 13.59 6.57
CA LEU A 82 1.68 12.66 5.50
C LEU A 82 0.82 11.38 5.53
N ALA A 83 0.63 10.79 6.72
CA ALA A 83 -0.17 9.59 6.93
C ALA A 83 -1.65 9.82 6.57
N VAL A 84 -2.25 10.89 7.10
CA VAL A 84 -3.67 11.19 6.85
C VAL A 84 -3.92 11.54 5.39
N THR A 85 -3.03 12.32 4.76
CA THR A 85 -3.20 12.69 3.35
C THR A 85 -3.00 11.51 2.41
N ALA A 86 -2.08 10.58 2.72
CA ALA A 86 -1.94 9.31 1.99
C ALA A 86 -3.22 8.47 2.09
N ALA A 87 -3.67 8.20 3.32
CA ALA A 87 -4.88 7.44 3.58
C ALA A 87 -6.12 8.02 2.90
N ILE A 88 -6.34 9.34 2.99
CA ILE A 88 -7.49 9.99 2.33
C ILE A 88 -7.41 9.82 0.81
N ALA A 89 -6.26 10.13 0.20
CA ALA A 89 -6.10 10.07 -1.25
C ALA A 89 -6.29 8.63 -1.77
N GLU A 90 -5.63 7.66 -1.15
CA GLU A 90 -5.63 6.27 -1.60
C GLU A 90 -6.99 5.59 -1.37
N GLU A 91 -7.59 5.75 -0.19
CA GLU A 91 -8.88 5.09 0.12
C GLU A 91 -10.06 5.71 -0.65
N ILE A 92 -10.08 7.03 -0.85
CA ILE A 92 -11.10 7.68 -1.68
C ILE A 92 -10.91 7.28 -3.15
N GLY A 93 -9.68 7.30 -3.65
CA GLY A 93 -9.36 6.83 -5.00
C GLY A 93 -9.85 5.41 -5.22
N ARG A 94 -9.62 4.53 -4.24
CA ARG A 94 -10.10 3.15 -4.26
C ARG A 94 -11.62 3.03 -4.27
N TYR A 95 -12.32 3.82 -3.46
CA TYR A 95 -13.78 3.84 -3.45
C TYR A 95 -14.36 4.27 -4.81
N ILE A 96 -13.82 5.34 -5.39
CA ILE A 96 -14.18 5.83 -6.73
C ILE A 96 -13.91 4.72 -7.76
N ALA A 97 -12.76 4.06 -7.67
CA ALA A 97 -12.39 3.01 -8.60
C ALA A 97 -13.35 1.82 -8.57
N PHE A 98 -13.72 1.35 -7.38
CA PHE A 98 -14.72 0.29 -7.24
C PHE A 98 -16.09 0.71 -7.74
N ARG A 99 -16.48 1.96 -7.51
CA ARG A 99 -17.80 2.48 -7.91
C ARG A 99 -17.96 2.58 -9.43
N PHE A 100 -16.92 3.02 -10.15
CA PHE A 100 -17.03 3.38 -11.56
C PHE A 100 -16.34 2.39 -12.51
N PHE A 101 -15.20 1.82 -12.16
CA PHE A 101 -14.39 0.99 -13.08
C PHE A 101 -14.52 -0.52 -12.83
N VAL A 102 -14.94 -0.92 -11.63
CA VAL A 102 -15.04 -2.34 -11.20
C VAL A 102 -16.49 -2.78 -10.94
N LYS A 103 -17.47 -1.99 -11.41
CA LYS A 103 -18.89 -2.27 -11.22
C LYS A 103 -19.29 -3.63 -11.83
N GLY A 104 -20.01 -4.44 -11.05
CA GLY A 104 -20.60 -5.71 -11.49
C GLY A 104 -19.67 -6.92 -11.47
N GLN A 105 -18.47 -6.80 -10.89
CA GLN A 105 -17.51 -7.91 -10.79
C GLN A 105 -17.69 -8.73 -9.50
N SER A 106 -17.24 -9.99 -9.53
CA SER A 106 -17.40 -10.95 -8.43
C SER A 106 -16.70 -10.49 -7.15
N ALA A 107 -17.39 -10.63 -6.03
CA ALA A 107 -16.93 -10.19 -4.73
C ALA A 107 -15.63 -10.86 -4.26
N GLN A 108 -15.41 -12.11 -4.66
CA GLN A 108 -14.44 -12.99 -4.01
C GLN A 108 -12.98 -12.65 -4.37
N ASN A 109 -12.76 -12.26 -5.62
CA ASN A 109 -11.42 -12.03 -6.17
C ASN A 109 -11.10 -10.57 -6.45
N THR A 110 -12.12 -9.74 -6.69
CA THR A 110 -11.93 -8.35 -7.08
C THR A 110 -11.02 -7.56 -6.14
N PRO A 111 -11.21 -7.59 -4.80
CA PRO A 111 -10.34 -6.83 -3.90
C PRO A 111 -8.90 -7.34 -3.88
N LEU A 112 -8.70 -8.65 -4.09
CA LEU A 112 -7.37 -9.26 -4.14
C LEU A 112 -6.58 -8.75 -5.33
N TYR A 113 -7.13 -8.85 -6.55
CA TYR A 113 -6.43 -8.38 -7.75
C TYR A 113 -6.25 -6.87 -7.74
N PHE A 114 -7.23 -6.13 -7.24
CA PHE A 114 -7.11 -4.68 -7.09
C PHE A 114 -5.96 -4.31 -6.14
N GLY A 115 -5.94 -4.93 -4.96
CA GLY A 115 -4.92 -4.69 -3.94
C GLY A 115 -3.53 -5.12 -4.38
N LEU A 116 -3.41 -6.25 -5.10
CA LEU A 116 -2.15 -6.67 -5.71
C LEU A 116 -1.65 -5.65 -6.75
N GLY A 117 -2.54 -5.08 -7.55
CA GLY A 117 -2.17 -4.01 -8.49
C GLY A 117 -1.72 -2.76 -7.77
N HIS A 118 -2.48 -2.32 -6.77
CA HIS A 118 -2.23 -1.11 -6.00
C HIS A 118 -0.95 -1.18 -5.17
N GLY A 119 -0.82 -2.20 -4.30
CA GLY A 119 0.39 -2.40 -3.50
C GLY A 119 1.59 -2.86 -4.34
N GLY A 120 1.36 -3.53 -5.47
CA GLY A 120 2.41 -3.93 -6.39
C GLY A 120 3.09 -2.74 -7.07
N ILE A 121 2.33 -1.74 -7.55
CA ILE A 121 2.93 -0.53 -8.13
C ILE A 121 3.60 0.35 -7.07
N GLU A 122 3.07 0.38 -5.85
CA GLU A 122 3.72 1.05 -4.72
C GLU A 122 5.07 0.42 -4.41
N ALA A 123 5.12 -0.91 -4.26
CA ALA A 123 6.37 -1.65 -4.06
C ALA A 123 7.35 -1.43 -5.23
N LEU A 124 6.85 -1.48 -6.48
CA LEU A 124 7.67 -1.24 -7.66
C LEU A 124 8.28 0.17 -7.67
N SER A 125 7.50 1.18 -7.30
CA SER A 125 7.96 2.59 -7.25
C SER A 125 9.13 2.76 -6.28
N VAL A 126 9.11 2.03 -5.15
CA VAL A 126 10.24 1.98 -4.20
C VAL A 126 11.39 1.15 -4.76
N GLY A 127 11.11 0.00 -5.37
CA GLY A 127 12.12 -0.88 -5.96
C GLY A 127 12.93 -0.23 -7.10
N VAL A 128 12.31 0.64 -7.91
CA VAL A 128 13.00 1.39 -8.96
C VAL A 128 14.08 2.30 -8.38
N ASN A 129 13.85 2.92 -7.21
CA ASN A 129 14.89 3.69 -6.55
C ASN A 129 16.10 2.81 -6.16
N SER A 130 15.86 1.59 -5.67
CA SER A 130 16.93 0.62 -5.38
C SER A 130 17.71 0.20 -6.64
N VAL A 131 17.03 0.04 -7.79
CA VAL A 131 17.70 -0.22 -9.07
C VAL A 131 18.58 0.96 -9.48
N ILE A 132 18.07 2.19 -9.38
CA ILE A 132 18.83 3.40 -9.69
C ILE A 132 20.07 3.51 -8.81
N LEU A 133 19.95 3.24 -7.50
CA LEU A 133 21.10 3.26 -6.60
C LEU A 133 22.13 2.18 -6.96
N LEU A 134 21.70 0.99 -7.38
CA LEU A 134 22.59 -0.09 -7.78
C LEU A 134 23.41 0.25 -9.04
N VAL A 135 22.78 0.93 -10.01
CA VAL A 135 23.40 1.25 -11.30
C VAL A 135 24.19 2.56 -11.24
N CYS A 136 23.61 3.60 -10.65
CA CYS A 136 24.12 4.96 -10.74
C CYS A 136 24.94 5.40 -9.52
N SER A 137 24.69 4.82 -8.33
CA SER A 137 25.38 5.23 -7.10
C SER A 137 25.67 4.06 -6.15
N PRO A 138 26.40 3.02 -6.60
CA PRO A 138 26.62 1.79 -5.82
C PRO A 138 27.39 2.06 -4.51
N TYR A 139 28.22 3.10 -4.45
CA TYR A 139 28.92 3.50 -3.22
C TYR A 139 27.96 3.97 -2.13
N THR A 140 26.92 4.73 -2.46
CA THR A 140 25.87 5.12 -1.51
C THR A 140 25.18 3.88 -0.94
N LEU A 141 24.85 2.93 -1.81
CA LEU A 141 24.19 1.69 -1.43
C LEU A 141 25.06 0.82 -0.51
N ILE A 142 26.37 0.75 -0.77
CA ILE A 142 27.32 0.06 0.10
C ILE A 142 27.31 0.63 1.52
N ASN A 143 27.24 1.96 1.64
CA ASN A 143 27.24 2.65 2.94
C ASN A 143 25.91 2.52 3.69
N MET A 144 24.79 2.32 2.99
CA MET A 144 23.49 2.05 3.62
C MET A 144 23.39 0.64 4.22
N GLY A 145 24.30 -0.27 3.88
CA GLY A 145 24.39 -1.59 4.52
C GLY A 145 23.09 -2.39 4.48
N SER A 146 22.69 -2.96 5.63
CA SER A 146 21.50 -3.81 5.76
C SER A 146 20.18 -3.05 5.71
N ASP A 147 20.17 -1.73 5.88
CA ASP A 147 18.94 -0.93 5.97
C ASP A 147 18.14 -0.99 4.67
N VAL A 148 18.84 -1.16 3.55
CA VAL A 148 18.21 -1.37 2.23
C VAL A 148 17.38 -2.66 2.20
N ALA A 149 17.84 -3.73 2.86
CA ALA A 149 17.09 -4.98 2.90
C ALA A 149 15.83 -4.85 3.76
N LEU A 150 15.91 -4.09 4.85
CA LEU A 150 14.78 -3.79 5.71
C LEU A 150 13.68 -3.04 4.96
N ALA A 151 14.04 -2.06 4.13
CA ALA A 151 13.10 -1.36 3.25
C ALA A 151 12.41 -2.30 2.24
N GLY A 152 13.04 -3.42 1.88
CA GLY A 152 12.41 -4.48 1.09
C GLY A 152 11.37 -5.26 1.90
N ILE A 153 11.69 -5.60 3.15
CA ILE A 153 10.77 -6.29 4.08
C ILE A 153 9.51 -5.45 4.32
N GLU A 154 9.67 -4.13 4.50
CA GLU A 154 8.56 -3.17 4.60
C GLU A 154 7.55 -3.36 3.47
N ARG A 155 8.02 -3.54 2.22
CA ARG A 155 7.13 -3.66 1.07
C ARG A 155 6.26 -4.92 1.11
N ILE A 156 6.71 -5.99 1.77
CA ILE A 156 5.88 -7.18 1.99
C ILE A 156 4.73 -6.83 2.93
N SER A 157 5.03 -6.14 4.03
CA SER A 157 4.02 -5.65 4.99
C SER A 157 3.01 -4.72 4.30
N THR A 158 3.51 -3.73 3.54
CA THR A 158 2.67 -2.79 2.81
C THR A 158 1.79 -3.49 1.78
N LEU A 159 2.30 -4.46 1.02
CA LEU A 159 1.50 -5.22 0.06
C LEU A 159 0.33 -5.94 0.74
N LEU A 160 0.56 -6.57 1.90
CA LEU A 160 -0.49 -7.23 2.68
C LEU A 160 -1.54 -6.21 3.18
N ALA A 161 -1.09 -5.05 3.67
CA ALA A 161 -1.96 -3.98 4.12
C ALA A 161 -2.83 -3.43 2.98
N GLN A 162 -2.25 -3.17 1.81
CA GLN A 162 -2.97 -2.64 0.64
C GLN A 162 -4.02 -3.63 0.11
N ILE A 163 -3.75 -4.93 0.17
CA ILE A 163 -4.76 -5.96 -0.12
C ILE A 163 -5.88 -5.91 0.94
N ALA A 164 -5.54 -5.81 2.22
CA ALA A 164 -6.53 -5.75 3.29
C ALA A 164 -7.42 -4.50 3.20
N PHE A 165 -6.85 -3.31 2.98
CA PHE A 165 -7.61 -2.08 2.74
C PHE A 165 -8.50 -2.18 1.51
N SER A 166 -8.03 -2.88 0.47
CA SER A 166 -8.86 -3.15 -0.71
C SER A 166 -10.12 -3.94 -0.38
N TYR A 167 -10.03 -4.95 0.50
CA TYR A 167 -11.21 -5.66 0.99
C TYR A 167 -12.14 -4.75 1.80
N ILE A 168 -11.61 -3.89 2.67
CA ILE A 168 -12.41 -3.00 3.53
C ILE A 168 -13.19 -1.99 2.68
N VAL A 169 -12.53 -1.28 1.77
CA VAL A 169 -13.21 -0.29 0.91
C VAL A 169 -14.18 -0.95 -0.06
N PHE A 170 -13.87 -2.15 -0.53
CA PHE A 170 -14.82 -2.89 -1.34
C PHE A 170 -16.09 -3.26 -0.57
N CYS A 171 -15.99 -3.57 0.74
CA CYS A 171 -17.17 -3.72 1.60
C CYS A 171 -17.99 -2.43 1.69
N SER A 172 -17.34 -1.26 1.71
CA SER A 172 -18.03 0.04 1.66
C SER A 172 -18.88 0.19 0.39
N TYR A 173 -18.29 -0.16 -0.76
CA TYR A 173 -18.95 -0.13 -2.06
C TYR A 173 -20.13 -1.10 -2.13
N GLN A 174 -19.96 -2.35 -1.72
CA GLN A 174 -21.01 -3.37 -1.79
C GLN A 174 -22.19 -3.07 -0.87
N LYS A 175 -21.91 -2.74 0.39
CA LYS A 175 -22.93 -2.45 1.40
C LYS A 175 -23.51 -1.04 1.27
N LYS A 176 -23.06 -0.25 0.28
CA LYS A 176 -23.48 1.13 0.01
C LYS A 176 -23.42 2.02 1.28
N THR A 177 -22.41 1.81 2.12
CA THR A 177 -22.22 2.54 3.37
C THR A 177 -20.80 3.03 3.51
N TYR A 178 -20.64 4.33 3.80
CA TYR A 178 -19.33 4.97 3.96
C TYR A 178 -18.61 4.58 5.25
N ARG A 179 -19.26 3.84 6.17
CA ARG A 179 -18.64 3.40 7.43
C ARG A 179 -17.33 2.63 7.22
N TYR A 180 -17.30 1.74 6.23
CA TYR A 180 -16.09 0.98 5.91
C TYR A 180 -15.02 1.84 5.22
N LEU A 181 -15.41 2.87 4.44
CA LEU A 181 -14.46 3.82 3.88
C LEU A 181 -13.78 4.65 4.99
N ILE A 182 -14.57 5.16 5.93
CA ILE A 182 -14.03 5.90 7.10
C ILE A 182 -13.12 4.98 7.92
N LEU A 183 -13.54 3.73 8.15
CA LEU A 183 -12.70 2.73 8.82
C LEU A 183 -11.37 2.49 8.10
N ALA A 184 -11.39 2.36 6.77
CA ALA A 184 -10.16 2.20 5.99
C ALA A 184 -9.23 3.42 6.12
N ILE A 185 -9.77 4.63 6.01
CA ILE A 185 -8.99 5.87 6.17
C ILE A 185 -8.35 5.94 7.56
N CYS A 186 -9.12 5.63 8.61
CA CYS A 186 -8.62 5.61 9.99
C CYS A 186 -7.52 4.56 10.19
N LEU A 187 -7.74 3.32 9.74
CA LEU A 187 -6.77 2.24 9.89
C LEU A 187 -5.52 2.44 9.05
N HIS A 188 -5.64 3.02 7.85
CA HIS A 188 -4.50 3.36 6.99
C HIS A 188 -3.70 4.52 7.59
N SER A 189 -4.37 5.58 8.06
CA SER A 189 -3.67 6.66 8.78
C SER A 189 -2.91 6.13 10.00
N MET A 190 -3.52 5.18 10.74
CA MET A 190 -2.91 4.50 11.88
C MET A 190 -1.79 3.53 11.47
N TYR A 191 -1.78 3.04 10.23
CA TYR A 191 -0.73 2.20 9.69
C TYR A 191 0.52 3.00 9.34
N ASP A 192 0.34 4.18 8.74
CA ASP A 192 1.43 5.05 8.31
C ASP A 192 2.03 5.89 9.45
N PHE A 193 1.19 6.34 10.38
CA PHE A 193 1.62 7.23 11.47
C PHE A 193 2.73 6.67 12.37
N PRO A 194 2.75 5.36 12.73
CA PRO A 194 3.82 4.74 13.49
C PRO A 194 5.24 4.96 12.95
N LEU A 195 5.41 5.37 11.70
CA LEU A 195 6.71 5.80 11.16
C LEU A 195 7.43 6.81 12.08
N VAL A 196 6.67 7.63 12.81
CA VAL A 196 7.19 8.59 13.79
C VAL A 196 8.02 7.93 14.90
N LEU A 197 7.75 6.66 15.23
CA LEU A 197 8.46 5.93 16.28
C LEU A 197 9.95 5.72 15.97
N LEU A 198 10.33 5.69 14.68
CA LEU A 198 11.72 5.61 14.27
C LEU A 198 12.52 6.85 14.72
N ASP A 199 11.87 8.01 14.82
CA ASP A 199 12.49 9.24 15.34
C ASP A 199 12.68 9.19 16.87
N TYR A 200 12.00 8.27 17.56
CA TYR A 200 12.05 8.08 19.02
C TYR A 200 12.86 6.84 19.43
N SER A 201 13.90 6.50 18.65
CA SER A 201 14.85 5.40 18.94
C SER A 201 14.24 3.99 18.92
N VAL A 202 13.03 3.80 18.38
CA VAL A 202 12.52 2.44 18.14
C VAL A 202 13.36 1.80 17.04
N SER A 203 13.88 0.60 17.31
CA SER A 203 14.66 -0.14 16.33
C SER A 203 13.84 -0.38 15.06
N PRO A 204 14.38 -0.07 13.87
CA PRO A 204 13.71 -0.36 12.60
C PRO A 204 13.25 -1.83 12.47
N PHE A 205 14.01 -2.76 13.05
CA PHE A 205 13.62 -4.18 13.07
C PHE A 205 12.35 -4.45 13.89
N ILE A 206 12.21 -3.83 15.07
CA ILE A 206 11.02 -3.98 15.92
C ILE A 206 9.82 -3.32 15.25
N PHE A 207 10.04 -2.15 14.64
CA PHE A 207 9.04 -1.44 13.87
C PHE A 207 8.48 -2.31 12.74
N GLU A 208 9.35 -2.95 11.96
CA GLU A 208 8.94 -3.85 10.88
C GLU A 208 8.15 -5.07 11.33
N ILE A 209 8.55 -5.70 12.44
CA ILE A 209 7.78 -6.80 13.02
C ILE A 209 6.37 -6.33 13.38
N GLY A 210 6.26 -5.15 13.98
CA GLY A 210 4.97 -4.54 14.31
C GLY A 210 4.09 -4.32 13.08
N LEU A 211 4.62 -3.70 12.03
CA LEU A 211 3.90 -3.47 10.78
C LEU A 211 3.50 -4.78 10.10
N PHE A 212 4.39 -5.77 10.04
CA PHE A 212 4.09 -7.07 9.45
C PHE A 212 2.94 -7.77 10.19
N LEU A 213 3.01 -7.83 11.52
CA LEU A 213 1.96 -8.44 12.35
C LEU A 213 0.63 -7.71 12.17
N PHE A 214 0.64 -6.38 12.19
CA PHE A 214 -0.57 -5.59 11.94
C PHE A 214 -1.17 -5.90 10.57
N SER A 215 -0.35 -5.92 9.52
CA SER A 215 -0.79 -6.18 8.14
C SER A 215 -1.36 -7.59 7.98
N ALA A 216 -0.70 -8.58 8.56
CA ALA A 216 -1.14 -9.97 8.54
C ALA A 216 -2.47 -10.15 9.30
N ILE A 217 -2.59 -9.57 10.49
CA ILE A 217 -3.82 -9.61 11.29
C ILE A 217 -4.97 -8.94 10.53
N LEU A 218 -4.74 -7.74 9.98
CA LEU A 218 -5.74 -7.00 9.21
C LEU A 218 -6.23 -7.79 7.99
N LEU A 219 -5.30 -8.41 7.24
CA LEU A 219 -5.65 -9.26 6.10
C LEU A 219 -6.46 -10.50 6.54
N LEU A 220 -6.06 -11.17 7.62
CA LEU A 220 -6.79 -12.34 8.13
C LEU A 220 -8.22 -11.98 8.56
N PHE A 221 -8.41 -10.86 9.25
CA PHE A 221 -9.75 -10.40 9.66
C PHE A 221 -10.63 -10.05 8.46
N THR A 222 -10.08 -9.37 7.45
CA THR A 222 -10.84 -9.00 6.24
C THR A 222 -11.24 -10.23 5.42
N LEU A 223 -10.33 -11.20 5.26
CA LEU A 223 -10.63 -12.47 4.59
C LEU A 223 -11.70 -13.29 5.33
N LYS A 224 -11.67 -13.35 6.66
CA LYS A 224 -12.72 -13.99 7.47
C LYS A 224 -14.06 -13.29 7.31
N GLY A 225 -14.07 -11.95 7.34
CA GLY A 225 -15.28 -11.14 7.17
C GLY A 225 -15.97 -11.37 5.82
N VAL A 226 -15.20 -11.46 4.73
CA VAL A 226 -15.71 -11.71 3.37
C VAL A 226 -16.29 -13.11 3.22
N ARG A 227 -15.63 -14.13 3.78
CA ARG A 227 -16.14 -15.51 3.78
C ARG A 227 -17.47 -15.64 4.53
N GLY A 228 -17.64 -14.93 5.65
CA GLY A 228 -18.89 -14.92 6.41
C GLY A 228 -20.07 -14.31 5.64
N ILE A 229 -19.83 -13.26 4.85
CA ILE A 229 -20.86 -12.63 4.01
C ILE A 229 -21.34 -13.61 2.92
N HIS A 230 -20.39 -14.27 2.24
CA HIS A 230 -20.71 -15.22 1.16
C HIS A 230 -21.45 -16.47 1.64
N SER A 231 -21.24 -16.89 2.90
CA SER A 231 -21.97 -18.02 3.49
C SER A 231 -23.43 -17.67 3.80
N ASN A 232 -23.73 -16.44 4.20
CA ASN A 232 -25.09 -16.00 4.49
C ASN A 232 -25.92 -15.75 3.21
N GLU A 233 -25.28 -15.31 2.12
CA GLU A 233 -25.97 -15.12 0.82
C GLU A 233 -26.31 -16.44 0.12
N LYS A 234 -25.64 -17.56 0.45
CA LYS A 234 -25.97 -18.88 -0.09
C LYS A 234 -27.03 -19.64 0.72
N ASN A 235 -27.28 -19.21 1.95
CA ASN A 235 -28.21 -19.85 2.88
C ASN A 235 -29.56 -19.12 2.99
N ASN A 236 -29.75 -18.05 2.22
CA ASN A 236 -31.01 -17.30 2.03
C ASN A 236 -31.45 -17.41 0.57
#